data_AF-A0A933IYS9-F1
#
_entry.id   AF-A0A933IYS9-F1
#
_cell.length_a   1.000
_cell.length_b   1.000
_cell.length_c   1.000
_cell.angle_alpha   90.00
_cell.angle_beta   90.00
_cell.angle_gamma   90.00
#
_symmetry.space_group_name_H-M   'P 1'
#
loop_
_entity.id
_entity.type
_entity.pdbx_description
1 polymer ?
#
loop_
_entity_poly.entity_id
_entity_poly.type
_entity_poly.pdbx_seq_one_letter_code
_entity_poly.pdbx_strand_id
1 'polypeptide(L)'
;MARETFEDQLKRLQAELLAMGDQVDEQLERAVRALVQHDQALAEQRAFVTRDAKRAKQLAAEDEEINRLYDQIYRELLTFMMEDPRTISRANYLLWIAHALERVGDRTTNIAERTVFLLTSEIEELSADTGRNE
;
A
#
# COMPACT_ATOMS: atom_id res chain seq x y z
N MET A 1 -22.47 -24.61 15.33
CA MET A 1 -21.38 -24.00 14.55
C MET A 1 -20.15 -23.99 15.43
N ALA A 2 -19.05 -24.62 15.01
CA ALA A 2 -17.81 -24.63 15.79
C ALA A 2 -17.21 -23.22 15.78
N ARG A 3 -16.80 -22.71 16.95
CA ARG A 3 -16.04 -21.47 17.05
C ARG A 3 -14.70 -21.72 16.35
N GLU A 4 -14.33 -20.86 15.42
CA GLU A 4 -13.04 -20.91 14.72
C GLU A 4 -11.91 -20.90 15.75
N THR A 5 -10.89 -21.74 15.56
CA THR A 5 -9.80 -21.81 16.54
C THR A 5 -8.86 -20.62 16.38
N PHE A 6 -8.17 -20.24 17.45
CA PHE A 6 -7.16 -19.17 17.40
C PHE A 6 -6.11 -19.40 16.30
N GLU A 7 -5.71 -20.65 16.06
CA GLU A 7 -4.76 -20.99 15.01
C GLU A 7 -5.35 -20.82 13.60
N ASP A 8 -6.64 -21.05 13.41
CA ASP A 8 -7.32 -20.82 12.13
C ASP A 8 -7.41 -19.33 11.82
N GLN A 9 -7.77 -18.54 12.83
CA GLN A 9 -7.81 -17.08 12.77
C GLN A 9 -6.43 -16.48 12.48
N LEU A 10 -5.37 -16.99 13.11
CA LEU A 10 -4.01 -16.55 12.86
C LEU A 10 -3.55 -16.87 11.43
N LYS A 11 -3.86 -18.06 10.92
CA LYS A 11 -3.55 -18.43 9.52
C LYS A 11 -4.26 -17.53 8.53
N ARG A 12 -5.52 -17.17 8.81
CA ARG A 12 -6.25 -16.22 7.98
C ARG A 12 -5.56 -14.86 7.97
N LEU A 13 -5.17 -14.33 9.13
CA LEU A 13 -4.51 -13.02 9.20
C LEU A 13 -3.12 -13.03 8.55
N GLN A 14 -2.40 -14.16 8.61
CA GLN A 14 -1.17 -14.35 7.84
C GLN A 14 -1.42 -14.33 6.32
N ALA A 15 -2.52 -14.93 5.85
CA ALA A 15 -2.90 -14.88 4.44
C ALA A 15 -3.29 -13.47 3.99
N GLU A 16 -3.99 -12.70 4.84
CA GLU A 16 -4.32 -11.29 4.57
C GLU A 16 -3.05 -10.42 4.48
N LEU A 17 -2.08 -10.64 5.37
CA LEU A 17 -0.76 -9.99 5.31
C LEU A 17 0.05 -10.35 4.07
N LEU A 18 0.01 -11.62 3.64
CA LEU A 18 0.67 -12.04 2.40
C LEU A 18 0.02 -11.36 1.18
N ALA A 19 -1.31 -11.30 1.13
CA ALA A 19 -2.03 -10.60 0.06
C ALA A 19 -1.70 -9.10 0.02
N MET A 20 -1.62 -8.45 1.20
CA MET A 20 -1.18 -7.05 1.29
C MET A 20 0.27 -6.89 0.78
N GLY A 21 1.15 -7.85 1.09
CA GLY A 21 2.52 -7.90 0.57
C GLY A 21 2.57 -8.01 -0.96
N ASP A 22 1.78 -8.91 -1.54
CA ASP A 22 1.70 -9.10 -2.99
C ASP A 22 1.20 -7.82 -3.69
N GLN A 23 0.24 -7.12 -3.11
CA GLN A 23 -0.27 -5.84 -3.64
C GLN A 23 0.78 -4.74 -3.58
N VAL A 24 1.50 -4.62 -2.47
CA VAL A 24 2.60 -3.66 -2.34
C VAL A 24 3.71 -3.95 -3.35
N ASP A 25 4.07 -5.22 -3.56
CA ASP A 25 5.09 -5.61 -4.53
C ASP A 25 4.65 -5.26 -5.97
N GLU A 26 3.39 -5.55 -6.32
CA GLU A 26 2.85 -5.22 -7.63
C GLU A 26 2.78 -3.69 -7.85
N GLN A 27 2.37 -2.93 -6.84
CA GLN A 27 2.34 -1.47 -6.89
C GLN A 27 3.76 -0.90 -7.08
N LEU A 28 4.75 -1.43 -6.34
CA LEU A 28 6.14 -1.03 -6.43
C LEU A 28 6.72 -1.33 -7.82
N GLU A 29 6.48 -2.53 -8.35
CA GLU A 29 6.93 -2.91 -9.68
C GLU A 29 6.36 -1.98 -10.75
N ARG A 30 5.08 -1.63 -10.65
CA ARG A 30 4.41 -0.71 -11.59
C ARG A 30 4.98 0.71 -11.50
N ALA A 31 5.24 1.21 -10.30
CA ALA A 31 5.84 2.54 -10.10
C ALA A 31 7.27 2.59 -10.66
N VAL A 32 8.09 1.57 -10.39
CA VAL A 32 9.46 1.48 -10.93
C VAL A 32 9.44 1.35 -12.45
N ARG A 33 8.53 0.55 -13.03
CA ARG A 33 8.37 0.47 -14.49
C ARG A 33 7.96 1.81 -15.08
N ALA A 34 7.10 2.59 -14.42
CA ALA A 34 6.73 3.93 -14.87
C ALA A 34 7.95 4.87 -14.89
N LEU A 35 8.79 4.84 -13.85
CA LEU A 35 10.05 5.58 -13.79
C LEU A 35 11.04 5.19 -14.90
N VAL A 36 11.23 3.89 -15.13
CA VAL A 36 12.17 3.39 -16.16
C VAL A 36 11.66 3.75 -17.56
N GLN A 37 10.35 3.64 -17.80
CA GLN A 37 9.74 4.07 -19.06
C GLN A 37 9.84 5.58 -19.25
N HIS A 38 9.78 6.37 -18.18
CA HIS A 38 10.00 7.81 -18.22
C HIS A 38 11.39 8.17 -18.76
N ASP A 39 12.46 7.53 -18.28
CA ASP A 39 13.83 7.80 -18.73
C ASP A 39 14.01 7.53 -20.24
N GLN A 40 13.32 6.50 -20.76
CA GLN A 40 13.33 6.16 -22.18
C GLN A 40 12.44 7.07 -23.04
N ALA A 41 11.42 7.71 -22.46
CA ALA A 41 10.39 8.47 -23.17
C ALA A 41 10.59 9.99 -23.18
N LEU A 42 11.63 10.51 -22.52
CA LEU A 42 12.08 11.91 -22.73
C LEU A 42 12.35 12.24 -24.22
N ALA A 43 12.43 11.22 -25.09
CA ALA A 43 12.52 11.36 -26.53
C ALA A 43 11.18 11.66 -27.26
N GLU A 44 10.01 11.40 -26.67
CA GLU A 44 8.70 11.47 -27.39
C GLU A 44 7.61 12.24 -26.58
N GLN A 45 7.21 13.36 -27.17
CA GLN A 45 6.41 14.49 -26.64
C GLN A 45 4.99 14.16 -26.09
N ARG A 46 4.49 15.02 -25.18
CA ARG A 46 3.11 15.32 -24.67
C ARG A 46 2.09 14.19 -24.46
N ALA A 47 1.91 13.25 -25.39
CA ALA A 47 1.00 12.10 -25.21
C ALA A 47 1.45 11.21 -24.03
N PHE A 48 2.75 11.20 -23.75
CA PHE A 48 3.33 10.49 -22.60
C PHE A 48 2.90 11.09 -21.26
N VAL A 49 2.83 12.42 -21.16
CA VAL A 49 2.42 13.17 -19.96
C VAL A 49 1.00 12.76 -19.52
N THR A 50 0.04 12.68 -20.45
CA THR A 50 -1.33 12.28 -20.13
C THR A 50 -1.44 10.81 -19.69
N ARG A 51 -0.60 9.93 -20.25
CA ARG A 51 -0.58 8.51 -19.91
C ARG A 51 -0.03 8.27 -18.50
N ASP A 52 1.01 9.00 -18.12
CA ASP A 52 1.63 8.85 -16.80
C ASP A 52 0.83 9.51 -15.69
N ALA A 53 0.17 10.64 -15.95
CA ALA A 53 -0.81 11.22 -15.01
C ALA A 53 -1.95 10.22 -14.70
N LYS A 54 -2.45 9.51 -15.72
CA LYS A 54 -3.46 8.45 -15.52
C LYS A 54 -2.93 7.27 -14.71
N ARG A 55 -1.67 6.87 -14.93
CA ARG A 55 -1.02 5.79 -14.18
C ARG A 55 -0.81 6.16 -12.71
N ALA A 56 -0.38 7.38 -12.41
CA ALA A 56 -0.20 7.82 -11.04
C ALA A 56 -1.54 7.89 -10.28
N LYS A 57 -2.62 8.37 -10.92
CA LYS A 57 -3.98 8.32 -10.36
C LYS A 57 -4.44 6.89 -10.07
N GLN A 58 -4.06 5.94 -10.92
CA GLN A 58 -4.35 4.54 -10.68
C GLN A 58 -3.56 3.97 -9.50
N LEU A 59 -2.26 4.30 -9.37
CA LEU A 59 -1.44 3.88 -8.24
C LEU A 59 -1.96 4.41 -6.89
N ALA A 60 -2.44 5.66 -6.86
CA ALA A 60 -3.07 6.23 -5.68
C ALA A 60 -4.38 5.49 -5.29
N ALA A 61 -5.18 5.07 -6.27
CA ALA A 61 -6.38 4.26 -6.00
C ALA A 61 -6.04 2.85 -5.48
N GLU A 62 -4.93 2.27 -5.95
CA GLU A 62 -4.40 0.99 -5.47
C GLU A 62 -3.87 1.11 -4.02
N ASP A 63 -3.25 2.23 -3.67
CA ASP A 63 -2.81 2.53 -2.30
C ASP A 63 -3.97 2.59 -1.30
N GLU A 64 -5.13 3.08 -1.74
CA GLU A 64 -6.32 3.10 -0.91
C GLU A 64 -6.80 1.68 -0.55
N GLU A 65 -6.53 0.69 -1.41
CA GLU A 65 -6.82 -0.71 -1.10
C GLU A 65 -5.87 -1.27 -0.03
N ILE A 66 -4.58 -0.94 -0.11
CA ILE A 66 -3.57 -1.30 0.89
C ILE A 66 -3.93 -0.69 2.25
N ASN A 67 -4.34 0.57 2.27
CA ASN A 67 -4.86 1.26 3.46
C ASN A 67 -6.07 0.55 4.08
N ARG A 68 -7.05 0.16 3.26
CA ARG A 68 -8.24 -0.57 3.75
C ARG A 68 -7.88 -1.92 4.36
N LEU A 69 -6.93 -2.64 3.77
CA LEU A 69 -6.44 -3.92 4.29
C LEU A 69 -5.67 -3.75 5.59
N TYR A 70 -4.80 -2.74 5.68
CA TYR A 70 -4.13 -2.39 6.93
C TYR A 70 -5.15 -2.15 8.07
N ASP A 71 -6.16 -1.34 7.80
CA ASP A 71 -7.23 -1.02 8.75
C ASP A 71 -8.03 -2.25 9.19
N GLN A 72 -8.28 -3.19 8.26
CA GLN A 72 -8.92 -4.46 8.57
C GLN A 72 -8.03 -5.31 9.47
N ILE A 73 -6.77 -5.54 9.08
CA ILE A 73 -5.79 -6.33 9.83
C ILE A 73 -5.62 -5.75 11.23
N TYR A 74 -5.55 -4.42 11.37
CA TYR A 74 -5.46 -3.73 12.65
C TYR A 74 -6.64 -4.08 13.57
N ARG A 75 -7.88 -3.98 13.07
CA ARG A 75 -9.09 -4.30 13.86
C ARG A 75 -9.16 -5.77 14.26
N GLU A 76 -8.75 -6.68 13.37
CA GLU A 76 -8.71 -8.11 13.67
C GLU A 76 -7.66 -8.43 14.73
N LEU A 77 -6.46 -7.85 14.62
CA LEU A 77 -5.40 -7.99 15.61
C LEU A 77 -5.81 -7.47 16.99
N LEU A 78 -6.49 -6.32 17.07
CA LEU A 78 -7.02 -5.81 18.34
C LEU A 78 -8.02 -6.78 18.97
N THR A 79 -8.88 -7.37 18.15
CA THR A 79 -9.84 -8.37 18.62
C THR A 79 -9.11 -9.59 19.21
N PHE A 80 -8.05 -10.07 18.57
CA PHE A 80 -7.23 -11.17 19.12
C PHE A 80 -6.57 -10.83 20.46
N MET A 81 -6.01 -9.61 20.57
CA MET A 81 -5.41 -9.15 21.82
C MET A 81 -6.44 -9.07 22.96
N MET A 82 -7.68 -8.68 22.65
CA MET A 82 -8.79 -8.61 23.61
C MET A 82 -9.34 -9.99 24.00
N GLU A 83 -9.39 -10.95 23.07
CA GLU A 83 -9.85 -12.31 23.35
C GLU A 83 -8.84 -13.11 24.18
N ASP A 84 -7.53 -12.95 23.92
CA ASP A 84 -6.47 -13.58 24.70
C ASP A 84 -5.23 -12.66 24.83
N PRO A 85 -4.99 -12.04 25.99
CA PRO A 85 -3.84 -11.17 26.23
C PRO A 85 -2.47 -11.83 26.00
N ARG A 86 -2.36 -13.17 26.02
CA ARG A 86 -1.10 -13.88 25.73
C ARG A 86 -0.68 -13.74 24.27
N THR A 87 -1.60 -13.32 23.40
CA THR A 87 -1.38 -13.15 21.97
C THR A 87 -0.79 -11.79 21.62
N ILE A 88 -0.79 -10.83 22.57
CA ILE A 88 -0.37 -9.43 22.37
C ILE A 88 0.99 -9.33 21.69
N SER A 89 2.01 -10.05 22.16
CA SER A 89 3.34 -9.98 21.56
C SER A 89 3.36 -10.44 20.10
N ARG A 90 2.64 -11.53 19.77
CA ARG A 90 2.55 -12.07 18.39
C ARG A 90 1.77 -11.12 17.49
N ALA A 91 0.61 -10.66 17.96
CA ALA A 91 -0.22 -9.72 17.25
C ALA A 91 0.50 -8.38 17.00
N ASN A 92 1.33 -7.93 17.94
CA ASN A 92 2.16 -6.74 17.76
C ASN A 92 3.21 -6.92 16.64
N TYR A 93 3.86 -8.07 16.52
CA TYR A 93 4.78 -8.31 15.39
C TYR A 93 4.07 -8.27 14.04
N LEU A 94 2.87 -8.85 13.95
CA LEU A 94 2.06 -8.81 12.73
C LEU A 94 1.62 -7.38 12.40
N LEU A 95 1.30 -6.58 13.42
CA LEU A 95 0.96 -5.17 13.23
C LEU A 95 2.14 -4.36 12.68
N TRP A 96 3.35 -4.62 13.19
CA TRP A 96 4.57 -3.99 12.67
C TRP A 96 4.82 -4.32 11.20
N ILE A 97 4.55 -5.56 10.78
CA ILE A 97 4.66 -5.96 9.37
C ILE A 97 3.59 -5.23 8.53
N ALA A 98 2.33 -5.23 8.97
CA ALA A 98 1.24 -4.54 8.27
C ALA A 98 1.56 -3.04 8.08
N HIS A 99 2.03 -2.38 9.14
CA HIS A 99 2.43 -0.98 9.09
C HIS A 99 3.61 -0.75 8.13
N ALA A 100 4.62 -1.62 8.15
CA ALA A 100 5.74 -1.51 7.23
C ALA A 100 5.30 -1.65 5.76
N LEU A 101 4.33 -2.53 5.47
CA LEU A 101 3.76 -2.71 4.13
C LEU A 101 2.99 -1.46 3.67
N GLU A 102 2.14 -0.89 4.53
CA GLU A 102 1.41 0.35 4.24
C GLU A 102 2.37 1.50 3.91
N ARG A 103 3.44 1.64 4.70
CA ARG A 103 4.47 2.66 4.47
C ARG A 103 5.24 2.48 3.17
N VAL A 104 5.38 1.25 2.66
CA VAL A 104 5.97 1.01 1.34
C VAL A 104 4.98 1.40 0.24
N GLY A 105 3.68 1.15 0.43
CA GLY A 105 2.64 1.59 -0.50
C GLY A 105 2.60 3.11 -0.65
N ASP A 106 2.56 3.83 0.47
CA ASP A 106 2.58 5.29 0.49
C ASP A 106 3.83 5.85 -0.21
N ARG A 107 5.01 5.29 0.09
CA ARG A 107 6.27 5.69 -0.59
C ARG A 107 6.23 5.42 -2.09
N THR A 108 5.56 4.36 -2.51
CA THR A 108 5.38 4.01 -3.93
C THR A 108 4.51 5.04 -4.64
N THR A 109 3.42 5.46 -4.00
CA THR A 109 2.56 6.56 -4.48
C THR A 109 3.35 7.87 -4.61
N ASN A 110 4.13 8.23 -3.57
CA ASN A 110 5.00 9.41 -3.59
C ASN A 110 6.01 9.39 -4.76
N ILE A 111 6.57 8.22 -5.09
CA ILE A 111 7.47 8.05 -6.24
C ILE A 111 6.71 8.31 -7.56
N ALA A 112 5.49 7.79 -7.69
CA ALA A 112 4.67 7.98 -8.87
C ALA A 112 4.26 9.46 -9.07
N GLU A 113 3.85 10.13 -7.99
CA GLU A 113 3.53 11.57 -8.00
C GLU A 113 4.73 12.40 -8.45
N ARG A 114 5.92 12.14 -7.91
CA ARG A 114 7.16 12.83 -8.33
C ARG A 114 7.48 12.60 -9.80
N THR A 115 7.22 11.39 -10.31
CA THR A 115 7.39 11.08 -11.74
C THR A 115 6.48 11.94 -12.61
N VAL A 116 5.22 12.11 -12.22
CA VAL A 116 4.27 12.99 -12.92
C VAL A 116 4.64 14.46 -12.79
N PHE A 117 5.05 14.92 -11.61
CA PHE A 117 5.51 16.27 -11.39
C PHE A 117 6.68 16.65 -12.32
N LEU A 118 7.65 15.75 -12.49
CA LEU A 118 8.76 15.96 -13.42
C LEU A 118 8.31 16.13 -14.89
N LEU A 119 7.16 15.58 -15.26
CA LEU A 119 6.57 15.70 -16.61
C LEU A 119 5.74 16.98 -16.81
N THR A 120 5.02 17.42 -15.78
CA THR A 120 4.06 18.54 -15.87
C THR A 120 4.61 19.86 -15.36
N SER A 121 5.64 19.83 -14.50
CA SER A 121 6.06 20.96 -13.65
C SER A 121 4.94 21.52 -12.75
N GLU A 122 3.86 20.76 -12.56
CA GLU A 122 2.72 21.10 -11.71
C GLU A 122 2.57 20.02 -10.63
N ILE A 123 2.54 20.43 -9.36
CA ILE A 123 2.30 19.52 -8.23
C ILE A 123 0.81 19.22 -8.22
N GLU A 124 0.43 17.99 -8.59
CA GLU A 124 -0.90 17.45 -8.34
C GLU A 124 -0.73 16.45 -7.18
N GLU A 125 -1.16 16.83 -5.97
CA GLU A 125 -1.26 15.89 -4.84
C GLU A 125 -2.34 14.86 -5.20
N LEU A 126 -1.96 13.58 -5.31
CA LEU A 126 -2.87 12.50 -5.69
C LEU A 126 -3.39 11.74 -4.46
N SER A 127 -2.65 11.80 -3.36
CA SER A 127 -3.06 11.29 -2.05
C SER A 127 -3.82 12.36 -1.24
N ALA A 128 -4.94 11.98 -0.63
CA ALA A 128 -5.75 12.86 0.22
C ALA A 128 -5.25 12.94 1.68
N ASP A 129 -4.05 12.43 1.96
CA ASP A 129 -3.60 12.16 3.33
C ASP A 129 -2.31 12.89 3.68
N THR A 130 -2.43 14.16 4.00
CA THR A 130 -1.39 14.92 4.73
C THR A 130 -1.55 14.76 6.26
N GLY A 131 -2.30 13.77 6.75
CA GLY A 131 -2.89 13.82 8.10
C GLY A 131 -2.66 12.63 9.02
N ARG A 132 -2.21 11.46 8.56
CA ARG A 132 -1.87 10.35 9.46
C ARG A 132 -0.47 10.54 10.04
N ASN A 133 -0.44 11.15 11.22
CA ASN A 133 0.76 11.30 12.06
C ASN A 133 1.55 9.98 12.13
N GLU A 134 2.80 10.03 11.65
CA GLU A 134 3.84 9.01 11.81
C GLU A 134 4.18 8.70 13.27
#